data_AF-A0A355F330-F1
#
_entry.id   AF-A0A355F330-F1
#
_cell.length_a   1.000
_cell.length_b   1.000
_cell.length_c   1.000
_cell.angle_alpha   90.00
_cell.angle_beta   90.00
_cell.angle_gamma   90.00
#
_symmetry.space_group_name_H-M   'P 1'
#
loop_
_entity.id
_entity.type
_entity.pdbx_description
1 polymer ?
#
loop_
_entity_poly.entity_id
_entity_poly.type
_entity_poly.pdbx_seq_one_letter_code
_entity_poly.pdbx_strand_id
1 'polypeptide(L)' 'LDHPNICTIHEVAETEDGQLFLAMTCYEGETLKKKIERGPLVIEEAVDVARQIAAGLSKAHRLGIVHRD' A
#
# COMPACT_ATOMS: atom_id res chain seq x y z
N LEU A 1 7.74 9.32 -1.97
CA LEU A 1 6.74 9.35 -0.87
C LEU A 1 7.30 8.51 0.26
N ASP A 2 7.96 9.11 1.24
CA ASP A 2 8.49 8.36 2.39
C ASP A 2 7.45 8.35 3.52
N HIS A 3 6.87 7.17 3.78
CA HIS A 3 5.83 6.95 4.80
C HIS A 3 5.64 5.44 5.06
N PRO A 4 5.45 5.00 6.31
CA PRO A 4 5.31 3.56 6.64
C PRO A 4 4.09 2.89 6.00
N ASN A 5 3.04 3.66 5.66
CA ASN A 5 1.84 3.16 4.97
C ASN A 5 1.83 3.42 3.46
N ILE A 6 3.00 3.66 2.84
CA ILE A 6 3.16 3.77 1.38
C ILE A 6 4.35 2.89 0.96
N CYS A 7 4.13 2.02 -0.03
CA CYS A 7 5.17 1.14 -0.55
C CYS A 7 6.37 1.95 -1.10
N THR A 8 7.58 1.54 -0.74
CA THR A 8 8.81 2.14 -1.28
C THR A 8 9.23 1.43 -2.56
N ILE A 9 9.34 2.20 -3.65
CA ILE A 9 9.94 1.76 -4.90
C ILE A 9 11.44 1.99 -4.82
N HIS A 10 12.22 0.94 -5.04
CA HIS A 10 13.68 1.00 -5.12
C HIS A 10 14.15 1.31 -6.54
N GLU A 11 13.50 0.74 -7.55
CA GLU A 11 13.90 0.89 -8.95
C GLU A 11 12.69 0.81 -9.90
N VAL A 12 12.79 1.56 -10.99
CA VAL A 12 11.92 1.46 -12.17
C VAL A 12 12.85 1.17 -13.35
N ALA A 13 12.71 0.01 -13.97
CA ALA A 13 13.64 -0.44 -15.00
C ALA A 13 12.93 -1.26 -16.08
N GLU A 14 13.70 -1.63 -17.11
CA GLU A 14 13.24 -2.35 -18.29
C GLU A 14 14.16 -3.57 -18.48
N THR A 15 13.59 -4.71 -18.85
CA THR A 15 14.37 -5.89 -19.23
C THR A 15 15.02 -5.70 -20.60
N GLU A 16 15.98 -6.56 -20.96
CA GLU A 16 16.65 -6.49 -22.27
C GLU A 16 15.68 -6.61 -23.47
N ASP A 17 14.57 -7.32 -23.28
CA ASP A 17 13.48 -7.50 -24.26
C ASP A 17 12.38 -6.43 -24.18
N GLY A 18 12.53 -5.42 -23.32
CA GLY A 18 11.70 -4.22 -23.31
C GLY A 18 10.54 -4.20 -22.30
N GLN A 19 10.51 -5.14 -21.34
CA GLN A 19 9.43 -5.24 -20.36
C GLN A 19 9.72 -4.32 -19.16
N LEU A 20 8.83 -3.36 -18.91
CA LEU A 20 8.88 -2.50 -17.72
C LEU A 20 8.60 -3.30 -16.44
N PHE A 21 9.40 -3.04 -15.40
CA PHE A 21 9.21 -3.60 -14.07
C PHE A 21 9.52 -2.59 -12.96
N LEU A 22 9.00 -2.90 -11.76
CA LEU A 22 9.23 -2.13 -10.53
C LEU A 22 9.88 -3.04 -9.51
N ALA A 23 11.06 -2.67 -9.01
CA ALA A 23 11.62 -3.27 -7.81
C ALA A 23 11.16 -2.47 -6.59
N MET A 24 10.51 -3.13 -5.64
CA MET A 24 9.92 -2.50 -4.46
C MET A 24 10.15 -3.33 -3.20
N THR A 25 9.93 -2.73 -2.04
CA THR A 25 10.03 -3.44 -0.76
C THR A 25 9.04 -4.62 -0.70
N CYS A 26 9.54 -5.80 -0.32
CA CYS A 26 8.69 -6.97 -0.05
C CYS A 26 8.15 -6.89 1.38
N TYR A 27 6.83 -6.76 1.52
CA TYR A 27 6.17 -6.74 2.82
C TYR A 27 5.67 -8.15 3.17
N GLU A 28 6.15 -8.67 4.30
CA GLU A 28 5.65 -9.91 4.87
C GLU A 28 4.20 -9.76 5.38
N GLY A 29 3.42 -10.83 5.28
CA GLY A 29 2.04 -10.88 5.76
C GLY A 29 1.02 -11.12 4.64
N GLU A 30 -0.16 -10.53 4.78
CA GLU A 30 -1.27 -10.73 3.86
C GLU A 30 -1.98 -9.42 3.51
N THR A 31 -2.74 -9.46 2.41
CA THR A 31 -3.59 -8.33 2.01
C THR A 31 -4.82 -8.23 2.91
N LEU A 32 -5.34 -7.01 3.10
CA LEU A 32 -6.58 -6.80 3.82
C LEU A 32 -7.74 -7.63 3.23
N LYS A 33 -7.78 -7.78 1.89
CA LYS A 33 -8.74 -8.63 1.18
C LYS A 33 -8.72 -10.07 1.69
N LYS A 34 -7.55 -10.72 1.72
CA LYS A 34 -7.42 -12.09 2.24
C LYS A 34 -7.81 -12.20 3.71
N LYS A 35 -7.52 -11.17 4.50
CA LYS A 35 -7.89 -11.13 5.92
C LYS A 35 -9.42 -11.11 6.10
N ILE A 36 -10.13 -10.23 5.39
CA ILE A 36 -11.59 -10.09 5.51
C ILE A 36 -12.38 -11.23 4.87
N GLU A 37 -11.79 -11.98 3.92
CA GLU A 37 -12.39 -13.20 3.36
C GLU A 37 -12.61 -14.29 4.42
N ARG A 38 -11.87 -14.26 5.54
CA ARG A 38 -12.03 -15.22 6.66
C ARG A 38 -13.21 -14.88 7.57
N GLY A 39 -13.79 -13.69 7.42
CA GLY A 39 -14.86 -13.19 8.28
C GLY A 39 -14.64 -11.73 8.67
N PRO A 40 -15.64 -11.12 9.33
CA PRO A 40 -15.55 -9.72 9.77
C PRO A 40 -14.42 -9.52 10.77
N LEU A 41 -13.76 -8.36 10.68
CA LEU A 41 -12.80 -7.91 11.68
C LEU A 41 -13.54 -7.46 12.95
N VAL A 42 -12.91 -7.65 14.10
CA VAL A 42 -13.35 -6.95 15.32
C VAL A 42 -13.13 -5.45 15.16
N ILE A 43 -13.95 -4.65 15.84
CA ILE A 43 -14.03 -3.20 15.57
C ILE A 43 -12.71 -2.50 15.82
N GLU A 44 -11.96 -2.92 16.83
CA GLU A 44 -10.65 -2.37 17.19
C GLU A 44 -9.65 -2.54 16.03
N GLU A 45 -9.58 -3.74 15.46
CA GLU A 45 -8.71 -4.02 14.31
C GLU A 45 -9.13 -3.22 13.07
N ALA A 46 -10.44 -3.11 12.83
CA ALA A 46 -10.96 -2.34 11.70
C ALA A 46 -10.58 -0.86 11.82
N VAL A 47 -10.70 -0.27 13.01
CA VAL A 47 -10.29 1.11 13.30
C VAL A 47 -8.79 1.29 13.12
N ASP A 48 -7.97 0.35 13.57
CA ASP A 48 -6.52 0.42 13.42
C ASP A 48 -6.08 0.36 11.96
N VAL A 49 -6.69 -0.51 11.16
CA VAL A 49 -6.45 -0.59 9.71
C VAL A 49 -6.89 0.71 9.02
N ALA A 50 -8.08 1.22 9.35
CA ALA A 50 -8.60 2.45 8.76
C ALA A 50 -7.69 3.65 9.07
N ARG A 51 -7.17 3.75 10.30
CA ARG A 51 -6.22 4.79 10.70
C ARG A 51 -4.93 4.74 9.88
N GLN A 52 -4.37 3.55 9.65
CA GLN A 52 -3.17 3.35 8.85
C GLN A 52 -3.38 3.72 7.38
N ILE A 53 -4.52 3.32 6.79
CA ILE A 53 -4.90 3.70 5.43
C ILE A 53 -5.03 5.23 5.32
N ALA A 54 -5.75 5.85 6.26
CA ALA A 54 -5.94 7.30 6.28
C ALA A 54 -4.61 8.05 6.41
N ALA A 55 -3.65 7.56 7.20
CA ALA A 55 -2.32 8.16 7.33
C ALA A 55 -1.56 8.16 5.99
N GLY A 56 -1.56 7.02 5.28
CA GLY A 56 -0.96 6.90 3.94
C GLY A 56 -1.61 7.84 2.92
N LEU A 57 -2.94 7.82 2.81
CA LEU A 57 -3.69 8.71 1.92
C LEU A 57 -3.47 10.18 2.25
N SER A 58 -3.42 10.54 3.54
CA SER A 58 -3.15 11.91 3.99
C SER A 58 -1.76 12.39 3.52
N LYS A 59 -0.74 11.53 3.54
CA LYS A 59 0.58 11.85 2.99
C LYS A 59 0.54 12.07 1.48
N ALA A 60 -0.19 11.23 0.73
CA ALA A 60 -0.37 11.38 -0.71
C ALA A 60 -1.12 12.68 -1.06
N HIS A 61 -2.23 12.95 -0.37
CA HIS A 61 -3.06 14.15 -0.58
C HIS A 61 -2.29 15.45 -0.30
N ARG A 62 -1.37 15.47 0.69
CA ARG A 62 -0.50 16.63 0.94
C ARG A 62 0.43 16.96 -0.24
N LEU A 63 0.68 16.01 -1.14
CA LEU A 63 1.42 16.21 -2.37
C LEU A 63 0.51 16.39 -3.60
N GLY A 64 -0.80 16.56 -3.40
CA GLY A 64 -1.77 16.70 -4.48
C GLY A 64 -2.10 15.40 -5.22
N ILE A 65 -1.71 14.24 -4.68
CA ILE A 65 -1.93 12.93 -5.30
C ILE A 65 -3.18 12.31 -4.70
N VAL A 66 -4.13 11.90 -5.55
CA VAL A 66 -5.35 11.17 -5.16
C VAL A 66 -5.26 9.73 -5.70
N HIS A 67 -5.53 8.72 -4.85
CA HIS A 67 -5.40 7.30 -5.23
C HIS A 67 -6.39 6.88 -6.33
N ARG A 68 -7.70 7.12 -6.09
CA ARG A 68 -8.85 6.88 -7.02
C ARG A 68 -9.18 5.44 -7.40
N ASP A 69 -8.56 4.47 -6.74
CA ASP A 69 -8.93 3.04 -6.74
C ASP A 69 -9.13 2.59 -5.28
#